data_AF-A0A9D1D9R8-F1
#
_entry.id   AF-A0A9D1D9R8-F1
#
_cell.length_a   1.000
_cell.length_b   1.000
_cell.length_c   1.000
_cell.angle_alpha   90.00
_cell.angle_beta   90.00
_cell.angle_gamma   90.00
#
_symmetry.space_group_name_H-M   'P 1'
#
loop_
_entity.id
_entity.type
_entity.pdbx_description
1 polymer ?
#
loop_
_entity_poly.entity_id
_entity_poly.type
_entity_poly.pdbx_seq_one_letter_code
_entity_poly.pdbx_strand_id
1 'polypeptide(L)'
;MNIGEVLLIGEKIFNEAGFPMAFQEKRTFVKNKAEGMRKPREMVMADQELRSFRGRIYTADIIVTTRRRCGWQGIFLDGNGQQERFGSEMELLGMLQKALKSRNESGNLLV
;
A
#
# COMPACT_ATOMS: atom_id res chain seq x y z
N MET A 1 -1.16 2.77 16.05
CA MET A 1 -1.27 1.90 14.87
C MET A 1 0.12 1.45 14.50
N ASN A 2 0.37 0.14 14.54
CA ASN A 2 1.63 -0.49 14.17
C ASN A 2 1.65 -0.74 12.64
N ILE A 3 2.81 -0.67 11.99
CA ILE A 3 2.93 -0.93 10.56
C ILE A 3 2.43 -2.33 10.16
N GLY A 4 2.60 -3.34 11.04
CA GLY A 4 2.04 -4.67 10.81
C GLY A 4 0.52 -4.68 10.72
N GLU A 5 -0.16 -3.85 11.52
CA GLU A 5 -1.62 -3.69 11.46
C GLU A 5 -2.05 -3.05 10.14
N VAL A 6 -1.28 -2.08 9.64
CA VAL A 6 -1.55 -1.42 8.34
C VAL A 6 -1.46 -2.44 7.20
N LEU A 7 -0.45 -3.30 7.20
CA LEU A 7 -0.31 -4.36 6.21
C LEU A 7 -1.48 -5.34 6.26
N LEU A 8 -1.90 -5.76 7.46
CA LEU A 8 -3.04 -6.66 7.64
C LEU A 8 -4.38 -6.02 7.21
N ILE A 9 -4.57 -4.72 7.48
CA ILE A 9 -5.75 -3.98 7.03
C ILE A 9 -5.76 -3.88 5.50
N GLY A 10 -4.62 -3.55 4.88
CA GLY A 10 -4.51 -3.49 3.43
C GLY A 10 -4.82 -4.84 2.77
N GLU A 11 -4.34 -5.95 3.35
CA GLU A 11 -4.64 -7.30 2.87
C GLU A 11 -6.15 -7.58 2.87
N LYS A 12 -6.85 -7.23 3.96
CA LYS A 12 -8.32 -7.35 4.04
C LYS A 12 -9.00 -6.51 2.96
N ILE A 13 -8.59 -5.25 2.80
CA ILE A 13 -9.14 -4.31 1.82
C ILE A 13 -9.00 -4.86 0.39
N PHE A 14 -7.86 -5.45 0.05
CA PHE A 14 -7.62 -6.02 -1.28
C PHE A 14 -8.43 -7.29 -1.53
N ASN A 15 -8.56 -8.15 -0.51
CA ASN A 15 -9.37 -9.37 -0.59
C ASN A 15 -10.86 -9.02 -0.76
N GLU A 16 -11.38 -8.04 -0.01
CA GLU A 16 -12.76 -7.58 -0.12
C GLU A 16 -13.06 -6.89 -1.47
N ALA A 17 -12.10 -6.13 -1.99
CA ALA A 17 -12.21 -5.47 -3.29
C ALA A 17 -12.03 -6.43 -4.48
N GLY A 18 -11.42 -7.59 -4.26
CA GLY A 18 -11.01 -8.53 -5.31
C GLY A 18 -9.85 -8.01 -6.18
N PHE A 19 -9.14 -6.96 -5.76
CA PHE A 19 -8.01 -6.38 -6.50
C PHE A 19 -7.02 -5.63 -5.59
N PRO A 20 -5.69 -5.76 -5.81
CA PRO A 20 -5.06 -6.77 -6.66
C PRO A 20 -5.26 -8.17 -6.08
N MET A 21 -5.58 -9.12 -6.96
CA MET A 21 -5.85 -10.50 -6.60
C MET A 21 -4.56 -11.23 -6.22
N ALA A 22 -4.61 -12.08 -5.20
CA ALA A 22 -3.47 -12.90 -4.82
C ALA A 22 -3.22 -13.96 -5.90
N PHE A 23 -1.96 -14.16 -6.30
CA PHE A 23 -1.65 -15.10 -7.39
C PHE A 23 -2.09 -16.55 -7.11
N GLN A 24 -2.16 -16.96 -5.84
CA GLN A 24 -2.62 -18.29 -5.46
C GLN A 24 -4.12 -18.52 -5.73
N GLU A 25 -4.95 -17.48 -5.68
CA GLU A 25 -6.39 -17.59 -5.98
C GLU A 25 -6.68 -17.95 -7.44
N LYS A 26 -5.73 -17.68 -8.36
CA LYS A 26 -5.83 -18.14 -9.76
C LYS A 26 -5.55 -19.63 -9.95
N ARG A 27 -4.98 -20.32 -8.95
CA ARG A 27 -4.52 -21.73 -9.08
C ARG A 27 -5.48 -22.76 -8.49
N THR A 28 -6.66 -22.37 -8.03
CA THR A 28 -7.69 -23.31 -7.58
C THR A 28 -8.41 -23.94 -8.77
N PHE A 29 -8.19 -25.24 -9.00
CA PHE A 29 -8.91 -26.09 -9.97
C PHE A 29 -10.34 -26.47 -9.52
N VAL A 30 -11.01 -25.60 -8.75
CA VAL A 30 -12.32 -25.90 -8.18
C VAL A 30 -13.40 -25.35 -9.13
N LYS A 31 -14.35 -26.21 -9.52
CA LYS A 31 -15.47 -25.94 -10.45
C LYS A 31 -16.35 -24.75 -10.05
N ASN A 32 -16.32 -24.35 -8.78
CA ASN A 32 -16.96 -23.14 -8.28
C ASN A 32 -15.93 -22.02 -8.31
N LYS A 33 -15.95 -21.22 -9.38
CA LYS A 33 -15.17 -19.99 -9.49
C LYS A 33 -15.45 -19.13 -8.25
N ALA A 34 -14.44 -18.92 -7.41
CA ALA A 34 -14.45 -17.74 -6.55
C ALA A 34 -14.56 -16.55 -7.50
N GLU A 35 -15.67 -15.83 -7.41
CA GLU A 35 -15.98 -14.73 -8.30
C GLU A 35 -14.89 -13.67 -8.17
N GLY A 36 -13.94 -13.67 -9.12
CA GLY A 36 -13.01 -12.57 -9.37
C GLY A 36 -13.72 -11.33 -9.92
N MET A 37 -14.92 -11.05 -9.43
CA MET A 37 -15.74 -9.93 -9.83
C MET A 37 -15.22 -8.76 -9.02
N ARG A 38 -14.45 -7.87 -9.68
CA ARG A 38 -14.16 -6.54 -9.12
C ARG A 38 -15.50 -5.94 -8.72
N LYS A 39 -15.76 -5.84 -7.43
CA LYS A 39 -16.98 -5.18 -6.96
C LYS A 39 -16.87 -3.72 -7.38
N PRO A 40 -17.90 -3.14 -8.03
CA PRO A 40 -17.93 -1.70 -8.22
C PRO A 40 -17.83 -1.07 -6.83
N ARG A 41 -16.73 -0.35 -6.57
CA ARG A 41 -16.57 0.38 -5.32
C ARG A 41 -17.38 1.66 -5.43
N GLU A 42 -18.27 1.88 -4.47
CA GLU A 42 -18.77 3.22 -4.21
C GLU A 42 -17.60 4.06 -3.70
N MET A 43 -17.29 5.15 -4.39
CA MET A 43 -16.34 6.13 -3.89
C MET A 43 -17.00 6.86 -2.72
N VAL A 44 -16.62 6.48 -1.50
CA VAL A 44 -17.12 7.09 -0.26
C VAL A 44 -16.58 8.52 -0.09
N MET A 45 -15.50 8.87 -0.79
CA MET A 45 -14.81 10.16 -0.67
C MET A 45 -14.16 10.53 -2.01
N ALA A 46 -14.14 11.83 -2.32
CA ALA A 46 -13.45 12.33 -3.51
C ALA A 46 -11.92 12.33 -3.32
N ASP A 47 -11.17 12.07 -4.39
CA ASP A 47 -9.70 12.01 -4.36
C ASP A 47 -9.05 13.27 -3.77
N GLN A 48 -9.62 14.45 -4.03
CA GLN A 48 -9.09 15.71 -3.53
C GLN A 48 -9.26 15.84 -2.01
N GLU A 49 -10.37 15.34 -1.47
CA GLU A 49 -10.63 15.29 -0.03
C GLU A 49 -9.71 14.27 0.63
N LEU A 50 -9.54 13.08 0.04
CA LEU A 50 -8.59 12.08 0.54
C LEU A 50 -7.16 12.63 0.58
N ARG A 51 -6.75 13.38 -0.45
CA ARG A 51 -5.43 14.01 -0.51
C ARG A 51 -5.27 15.20 0.43
N SER A 52 -6.33 15.70 1.05
CA SER A 52 -6.23 16.75 2.08
C SER A 52 -5.71 16.21 3.42
N PHE A 53 -5.88 14.91 3.67
CA PHE A 53 -5.38 14.29 4.89
C PHE A 53 -3.85 14.17 4.86
N ARG A 54 -3.22 14.56 5.97
CA ARG A 54 -1.77 14.48 6.17
C ARG A 54 -1.46 13.89 7.54
N GLY A 55 -0.54 12.93 7.56
CA GLY A 55 0.02 12.41 8.81
C GLY A 55 0.86 13.46 9.51
N ARG A 56 0.86 13.44 10.85
CA ARG A 56 1.62 14.39 11.70
C ARG A 56 3.13 14.36 11.46
N ILE A 57 3.67 13.17 11.19
CA ILE A 57 5.11 12.94 11.03
C ILE A 57 5.46 12.83 9.54
N TYR A 58 4.71 12.03 8.81
CA TYR A 58 5.01 11.71 7.42
C TYR A 58 3.74 11.24 6.72
N THR A 59 3.63 11.56 5.43
CA THR A 59 2.57 11.07 4.54
C THR A 59 3.25 10.51 3.29
N ALA A 60 2.81 9.34 2.86
CA ALA A 60 3.28 8.69 1.64
C ALA A 60 2.17 7.84 1.05
N ASP A 61 2.23 7.62 -0.25
CA ASP A 61 1.30 6.74 -0.94
C ASP A 61 1.96 5.39 -1.21
N ILE A 62 1.23 4.32 -0.94
CA ILE A 62 1.65 2.94 -1.21
C ILE A 62 0.70 2.38 -2.26
N ILE A 63 1.20 2.21 -3.48
CA ILE A 63 0.41 1.70 -4.60
C ILE A 63 0.80 0.23 -4.82
N VAL A 64 -0.05 -0.68 -4.37
CA VAL A 64 0.13 -2.12 -4.60
C VAL A 64 -0.37 -2.47 -5.99
N THR A 65 0.54 -2.89 -6.87
CA THR A 65 0.21 -3.21 -8.27
C THR A 65 -0.02 -4.71 -8.46
N THR A 66 0.74 -5.55 -7.75
CA THR A 66 0.57 -7.02 -7.78
C THR A 66 0.74 -7.65 -6.42
N ARG A 67 0.11 -8.82 -6.22
CA ARG A 67 0.26 -9.69 -5.06
C ARG A 67 0.82 -11.05 -5.44
N ARG A 68 2.06 -11.07 -5.95
CA ARG A 68 2.76 -12.30 -6.35
C ARG A 68 3.32 -12.97 -5.10
N ARG A 69 3.27 -14.31 -5.06
CA ARG A 69 3.80 -15.12 -3.94
C ARG A 69 3.25 -14.72 -2.56
N CYS A 70 2.01 -14.23 -2.51
CA CYS A 70 1.34 -13.76 -1.29
C CYS A 70 2.03 -12.56 -0.61
N GLY A 71 2.80 -11.77 -1.37
CA GLY A 71 3.35 -10.51 -0.89
C GLY A 71 3.08 -9.37 -1.85
N TRP A 72 3.23 -8.13 -1.37
CA TRP A 72 2.98 -6.91 -2.10
C TRP A 72 4.17 -6.53 -2.97
N GLN A 73 3.87 -6.18 -4.22
CA GLN A 73 4.79 -5.47 -5.10
C GLN A 73 4.12 -4.22 -5.62
N GLY A 74 4.89 -3.16 -5.77
CA GLY A 74 4.29 -1.88 -6.05
C GLY A 74 5.25 -0.73 -6.08
N ILE A 75 4.65 0.43 -5.87
CA ILE A 75 5.29 1.73 -5.92
C ILE A 75 5.08 2.41 -4.57
N PHE A 76 6.17 2.91 -4.00
CA PHE A 76 6.19 3.82 -2.89
C PHE A 76 6.38 5.24 -3.44
N LEU A 77 5.47 6.15 -3.09
CA LEU A 77 5.61 7.57 -3.38
C LEU A 77 5.87 8.30 -2.07
N ASP A 78 7.01 8.94 -1.99
CA ASP A 78 7.41 9.70 -0.82
C ASP A 78 6.63 11.02 -0.71
N GLY A 79 6.71 11.69 0.45
CA GLY A 79 6.03 12.97 0.67
C GLY A 79 6.51 14.13 -0.22
N ASN A 80 7.63 13.96 -0.92
CA ASN A 80 8.20 14.91 -1.87
C ASN A 80 7.89 14.56 -3.34
N GLY A 81 7.14 13.48 -3.57
CA GLY A 81 6.79 12.98 -4.90
C GLY A 81 7.86 12.11 -5.56
N GLN A 82 8.92 11.71 -4.84
CA GLN A 82 9.86 10.71 -5.34
C GLN A 82 9.21 9.33 -5.37
N GLN A 83 9.48 8.61 -6.45
CA GLN A 83 8.87 7.32 -6.72
C GLN A 83 9.91 6.21 -6.70
N GLU A 84 9.70 5.22 -5.84
CA GLU A 84 10.52 4.01 -5.77
C GLU A 84 9.66 2.75 -5.93
N ARG A 85 10.23 1.68 -6.50
CA ARG A 85 9.54 0.39 -6.65
C ARG A 85 9.97 -0.56 -5.57
N PHE A 86 9.02 -1.24 -4.94
CA PHE A 86 9.29 -2.31 -3.99
C PHE A 86 8.82 -3.66 -4.55
N GLY A 87 9.65 -4.68 -4.36
CA GLY A 87 9.39 -6.08 -4.72
C GLY A 87 8.89 -6.94 -3.55
N SER A 88 8.90 -6.41 -2.34
CA SER A 88 8.36 -7.04 -1.13
C SER A 88 8.00 -6.02 -0.06
N GLU A 89 7.22 -6.45 0.93
CA GLU A 89 6.91 -5.68 2.14
C GLU A 89 8.17 -5.31 2.91
N MET A 90 9.19 -6.17 2.91
CA MET A 90 10.46 -5.88 3.59
C MET A 90 11.21 -4.71 2.92
N GLU A 91 11.19 -4.66 1.59
CA GLU A 91 11.75 -3.52 0.86
C GLU A 91 10.96 -2.24 1.14
N LEU A 92 9.62 -2.33 1.15
CA LEU A 92 8.74 -1.21 1.52
C LEU A 92 9.04 -0.69 2.93
N LEU A 93 9.20 -1.59 3.92
CA LEU A 93 9.58 -1.21 5.29
C LEU A 93 10.95 -0.52 5.33
N GLY A 94 11.92 -1.01 4.56
CA GLY A 94 13.23 -0.37 4.43
C GLY A 94 13.13 1.04 3.83
N MET A 95 12.30 1.23 2.80
CA MET A 95 12.04 2.53 2.19
C MET A 95 11.38 3.50 3.17
N LEU A 96 10.36 3.05 3.90
CA LEU A 96 9.72 3.84 4.96
C LEU A 96 10.71 4.26 6.04
N GLN A 97 11.57 3.34 6.48
CA GLN A 97 12.58 3.65 7.49
C GLN A 97 13.61 4.68 6.98
N LYS A 98 14.04 4.58 5.72
CA LYS A 98 14.93 5.56 5.09
C LYS A 98 14.27 6.94 4.99
N ALA A 99 13.02 7.01 4.54
CA ALA A 99 12.27 8.26 4.42
C ALA A 99 12.06 8.94 5.78
N LEU A 100 11.83 8.17 6.84
CA LEU A 100 11.71 8.70 8.21
C LEU A 100 13.06 9.21 8.73
N LYS A 101 14.18 8.53 8.43
CA LYS A 101 15.52 8.95 8.83
C LYS A 101 15.98 10.22 8.12
N SER A 102 15.83 10.30 6.80
CA SER A 102 16.21 11.48 6.01
C SER A 102 15.48 12.74 6.48
N ARG A 103 14.21 12.59 6.89
CA ARG A 103 13.45 13.67 7.52
C ARG A 103 14.01 14.08 8.88
N ASN A 104 14.38 13.13 9.74
CA ASN A 104 14.96 13.47 11.06
C ASN A 104 16.31 14.18 10.92
N GLU A 105 17.12 13.82 9.93
CA GLU A 105 18.40 14.48 9.64
C GLU A 105 18.18 15.88 9.06
N SER A 106 17.16 16.06 8.20
CA SER A 106 16.78 17.36 7.63
C SER A 106 16.04 18.27 8.62
N GLY A 107 15.33 17.68 9.58
CA GLY A 107 14.60 18.36 10.65
C GLY A 107 15.49 18.89 11.78
N ASN A 108 16.79 18.54 11.78
CA ASN A 108 17.78 19.07 12.71
C ASN A 108 18.45 20.36 12.20
N LEU A 109 17.95 20.94 11.11
CA LEU A 109 18.56 22.08 10.43
C LEU A 109 17.75 23.38 10.47
N LEU A 110 16.63 23.45 11.18
CA LEU A 110 15.95 24.72 11.45
C LEU A 110 15.36 24.76 12.86
N VAL A 111 16.07 25.51 13.71
CA VAL A 111 15.66 26.34 14.88
C VAL A 111 14.57 25.79 15.80
#